data_AF-A0A662SPB1-F1
#
_entry.id   AF-A0A662SPB1-F1
#
_cell.length_a   1.000
_cell.length_b   1.000
_cell.length_c   1.000
_cell.angle_alpha   90.00
_cell.angle_beta   90.00
_cell.angle_gamma   90.00
#
_symmetry.space_group_name_H-M   'P 1'
#
loop_
_entity.id
_entity.type
_entity.pdbx_description
1 polymer ?
#
loop_
_entity_poly.entity_id
_entity_poly.type
_entity_poly.pdbx_seq_one_letter_code
_entity_poly.pdbx_strand_id
1 'polypeptide(L)'
;GYRPLTLRREMVVLNPLTYAPLLALAYLAYRGLRPSLRAMPPLRGEEAAEGAVEVVRPPRLKGMAGIYFQAVMLVEGFTGIPLRPSDTVREYLARVRGLIGRGARPFGELTRLLEEAVYGGREVDLEEAGRLLAELREVIG
;
A
#
# COMPACT_ATOMS: atom_id res chain seq x y z
N GLY A 1 51.83 -0.82 20.57
CA GLY A 1 51.69 -1.42 19.22
C GLY A 1 50.36 -1.01 18.65
N TYR A 2 50.35 -0.36 17.48
CA TYR A 2 49.13 0.08 16.79
C TYR A 2 48.68 -1.00 15.78
N ARG A 3 47.38 -1.32 15.75
CA ARG A 3 46.72 -2.20 14.75
C ARG A 3 45.84 -1.34 13.84
N PRO A 4 46.01 -1.35 12.52
CA PRO A 4 45.07 -0.67 11.62
C PRO A 4 43.92 -1.61 11.21
N LEU A 5 42.70 -1.08 11.15
CA LEU A 5 41.53 -1.74 10.58
C LEU A 5 41.47 -1.39 9.08
N THR A 6 41.52 -2.40 8.22
CA THR A 6 41.38 -2.24 6.77
C THR A 6 39.91 -2.33 6.36
N LEU A 7 39.34 -1.20 5.91
CA LEU A 7 37.99 -1.17 5.35
C LEU A 7 38.07 -1.43 3.83
N ARG A 8 37.60 -2.59 3.38
CA ARG A 8 37.54 -2.96 1.96
C ARG A 8 36.24 -2.40 1.35
N ARG A 9 36.34 -1.53 0.36
CA ARG A 9 35.20 -0.92 -0.35
C ARG A 9 35.12 -1.50 -1.76
N GLU A 10 34.08 -2.28 -2.04
CA GLU A 10 33.82 -2.80 -3.39
C GLU A 10 33.07 -1.73 -4.20
N MET A 11 33.63 -1.30 -5.33
CA MET A 11 33.01 -0.32 -6.23
C MET A 11 32.41 -1.04 -7.44
N VAL A 12 31.09 -0.98 -7.59
CA VAL A 12 30.38 -1.49 -8.77
C VAL A 12 30.40 -0.42 -9.85
N VAL A 13 31.05 -0.72 -10.98
CA VAL A 13 31.08 0.16 -12.15
C VAL A 13 29.82 -0.09 -12.96
N LEU A 14 28.85 0.82 -12.88
CA LEU A 14 27.61 0.74 -13.64
C LEU A 14 27.80 1.33 -15.04
N ASN A 15 27.57 0.51 -16.08
CA ASN A 15 27.70 0.92 -17.47
C ASN A 15 26.43 1.69 -17.91
N PRO A 16 26.54 2.96 -18.34
CA PRO A 16 25.39 3.78 -18.71
C PRO A 16 24.60 3.20 -19.90
N LEU A 17 25.23 2.39 -20.76
CA LEU A 17 24.57 1.76 -21.91
C LEU A 17 23.57 0.67 -21.50
N THR A 18 23.69 0.11 -20.29
CA THR A 18 22.74 -0.91 -19.78
C THR A 18 21.34 -0.35 -19.59
N TYR A 19 21.21 0.97 -19.39
CA TYR A 19 19.92 1.61 -19.10
C TYR A 19 19.25 2.25 -20.31
N ALA A 20 19.94 2.35 -21.45
CA ALA A 20 19.39 2.92 -22.68
C ALA A 20 18.05 2.29 -23.15
N PRO A 21 17.87 0.94 -23.16
CA PRO A 21 16.60 0.36 -23.59
C PRO A 21 15.44 0.63 -22.61
N LEU A 22 15.75 0.71 -21.30
CA LEU A 22 14.76 1.07 -20.28
C LEU A 22 14.30 2.54 -20.44
N LEU A 23 15.23 3.45 -20.73
CA LEU A 23 14.92 4.85 -21.00
C LEU A 23 14.11 5.02 -22.29
N ALA A 24 14.40 4.25 -23.33
CA ALA A 24 13.63 4.27 -24.58
C ALA A 24 12.17 3.79 -24.38
N LEU A 25 11.97 2.74 -23.58
CA LEU A 25 10.63 2.25 -23.22
C LEU A 25 9.85 3.28 -22.41
N ALA A 26 10.50 3.92 -21.43
CA ALA A 26 9.90 5.01 -20.66
C ALA A 26 9.50 6.19 -21.55
N TYR A 27 10.34 6.55 -22.52
CA TYR A 27 10.08 7.62 -23.46
C TYR A 27 8.88 7.33 -24.38
N LEU A 28 8.74 6.10 -24.87
CA LEU A 28 7.60 5.68 -25.69
C LEU A 28 6.29 5.67 -24.87
N ALA A 29 6.32 5.19 -23.63
CA ALA A 29 5.17 5.23 -22.71
C ALA A 29 4.72 6.66 -22.42
N TYR A 30 5.67 7.57 -22.16
CA TYR A 30 5.39 8.99 -21.96
C TYR A 30 4.74 9.65 -23.19
N ARG A 31 5.20 9.29 -24.40
CA ARG A 31 4.64 9.83 -25.65
C ARG A 31 3.22 9.31 -25.93
N GLY A 32 2.91 8.07 -25.53
CA GLY A 32 1.57 7.48 -25.62
C GLY A 32 0.53 8.11 -24.67
N LEU A 33 0.99 8.69 -23.55
CA LEU A 33 0.13 9.39 -22.57
C LEU A 33 -0.23 10.83 -22.98
N ARG A 34 0.55 11.46 -23.89
CA ARG A 34 0.38 12.88 -24.27
C ARG A 34 -0.93 13.27 -24.96
N PRO A 35 -1.61 12.46 -25.80
CA PRO A 35 -2.83 12.93 -26.47
C PRO A 35 -4.01 13.14 -25.51
N SER A 36 -4.03 12.49 -24.33
CA SER A 36 -5.07 12.69 -23.30
C SER A 36 -4.89 13.94 -22.45
N LEU A 37 -3.69 14.55 -22.41
CA LEU A 37 -3.40 15.72 -21.58
C LEU A 37 -3.78 17.07 -22.24
N ARG A 38 -4.17 17.07 -23.52
CA ARG A 38 -4.63 18.29 -24.22
C ARG A 38 -6.05 18.74 -23.83
N ALA A 39 -6.76 17.99 -23.00
CA ALA A 39 -8.18 18.22 -22.69
C ALA A 39 -8.46 18.89 -21.33
N MET A 40 -7.45 19.35 -20.59
CA MET A 40 -7.67 20.00 -19.29
C MET A 40 -7.09 21.42 -19.25
N PRO A 41 -7.91 22.47 -18.99
CA PRO A 41 -7.40 23.82 -18.74
C PRO A 41 -6.70 23.88 -17.38
N PRO A 42 -5.67 24.75 -17.22
CA PRO A 42 -4.80 24.73 -16.05
C PRO A 42 -5.46 25.43 -14.85
N LEU A 43 -5.60 24.73 -13.73
CA LEU A 43 -5.76 25.36 -12.43
C LEU A 43 -4.40 25.46 -11.76
N ARG A 44 -3.98 26.71 -11.66
CA ARG A 44 -2.81 27.26 -10.97
C ARG A 44 -2.89 26.97 -9.47
N GLY A 45 -1.77 26.55 -8.89
CA GLY A 45 -1.59 26.40 -7.45
C GLY A 45 -0.29 25.67 -7.13
N GLU A 46 0.78 26.44 -7.01
CA GLU A 46 2.15 26.02 -6.70
C GLU A 46 2.26 25.33 -5.32
N GLU A 47 2.94 24.19 -5.31
CA GLU A 47 4.05 23.78 -4.42
C GLU A 47 3.92 23.95 -2.88
N ALA A 48 3.95 22.82 -2.15
CA ALA A 48 5.12 22.44 -1.34
C ALA A 48 4.88 21.16 -0.49
N ALA A 49 5.96 20.40 -0.35
CA ALA A 49 6.31 19.45 0.72
C ALA A 49 5.72 18.02 0.69
N GLU A 50 6.47 17.17 -0.02
CA GLU A 50 7.17 15.98 0.51
C GLU A 50 6.37 14.86 1.20
N GLY A 51 6.49 13.66 0.61
CA GLY A 51 5.95 12.41 1.14
C GLY A 51 4.79 11.89 0.30
N ALA A 52 4.90 11.90 -1.03
CA ALA A 52 3.97 11.19 -1.90
C ALA A 52 4.15 9.68 -1.68
N VAL A 53 3.49 9.17 -0.63
CA VAL A 53 2.97 7.81 -0.60
C VAL A 53 2.33 7.63 -1.98
N GLU A 54 2.87 6.72 -2.78
CA GLU A 54 2.25 6.35 -4.04
C GLU A 54 0.87 5.81 -3.67
N VAL A 55 -0.14 6.68 -3.68
CA VAL A 55 -1.53 6.32 -3.43
C VAL A 55 -1.90 5.47 -4.64
N VAL A 56 -1.62 4.18 -4.52
CA VAL A 56 -2.14 3.14 -5.40
C VAL A 56 -3.63 3.39 -5.44
N ARG A 57 -4.11 3.91 -6.58
CA ARG A 57 -5.55 4.09 -6.78
C ARG A 57 -6.18 2.73 -6.46
N PRO A 58 -7.12 2.66 -5.50
CA PRO A 58 -7.61 1.38 -5.03
C PRO A 58 -8.11 0.60 -6.24
N PRO A 59 -7.66 -0.65 -6.45
CA PRO A 59 -8.39 -1.53 -7.35
C PRO A 59 -9.85 -1.48 -6.92
N ARG A 60 -10.79 -1.45 -7.89
CA ARG A 60 -12.23 -1.54 -7.60
C ARG A 60 -12.56 -2.95 -7.12
N LEU A 61 -12.04 -3.32 -5.96
CA LEU A 61 -12.25 -4.59 -5.28
C LEU A 61 -13.70 -4.61 -4.80
N LYS A 62 -14.39 -5.71 -5.07
CA LYS A 62 -15.76 -5.95 -4.64
C LYS A 62 -15.78 -7.02 -3.53
N GLY A 63 -16.88 -7.09 -2.80
CA GLY A 63 -17.07 -8.09 -1.74
C GLY A 63 -16.06 -7.94 -0.60
N MET A 64 -15.72 -9.06 0.04
CA MET A 64 -14.89 -9.08 1.25
C MET A 64 -13.51 -8.44 1.04
N ALA A 65 -12.87 -8.65 -0.11
CA ALA A 65 -11.58 -8.03 -0.42
C ALA A 65 -11.66 -6.49 -0.47
N GLY A 66 -12.75 -5.93 -0.98
CA GLY A 66 -12.97 -4.48 -1.00
C GLY A 66 -13.25 -3.90 0.39
N ILE A 67 -13.99 -4.62 1.22
CA ILE A 67 -14.25 -4.22 2.62
C ILE A 67 -12.95 -4.25 3.43
N TYR A 68 -12.17 -5.33 3.30
CA TYR A 68 -10.88 -5.45 3.99
C TYR A 68 -9.90 -4.37 3.55
N PHE A 69 -9.82 -4.07 2.25
CA PHE A 69 -8.94 -3.01 1.76
C PHE A 69 -9.31 -1.63 2.34
N GLN A 70 -10.61 -1.33 2.51
CA GLN A 70 -11.04 -0.12 3.21
C GLN A 70 -10.60 -0.12 4.68
N ALA A 71 -10.68 -1.27 5.36
CA ALA A 71 -10.18 -1.42 6.72
C ALA A 71 -8.67 -1.18 6.82
N VAL A 72 -7.90 -1.72 5.86
CA VAL A 72 -6.45 -1.50 5.77
C VAL A 72 -6.16 -0.01 5.62
N MET A 73 -6.82 0.71 4.70
CA MET A 73 -6.61 2.15 4.53
C MET A 73 -6.89 2.96 5.80
N LEU A 74 -7.92 2.59 6.58
CA LEU A 74 -8.19 3.23 7.87
C LEU A 74 -7.05 2.99 8.87
N VAL A 75 -6.60 1.73 8.99
CA VAL A 75 -5.51 1.36 9.89
C VAL A 75 -4.19 1.99 9.46
N GLU A 76 -3.90 2.06 8.17
CA GLU A 76 -2.73 2.75 7.62
C GLU A 76 -2.77 4.25 7.95
N GLY A 77 -3.92 4.90 7.73
CA GLY A 77 -4.10 6.30 8.06
C GLY A 77 -3.94 6.60 9.55
N PHE A 78 -4.41 5.70 10.42
CA PHE A 78 -4.29 5.85 11.87
C PHE A 78 -2.89 5.53 12.41
N THR A 79 -2.21 4.51 11.89
CA THR A 79 -0.94 4.01 12.43
C THR A 79 0.31 4.52 11.67
N GLY A 80 0.14 4.98 10.44
CA GLY A 80 1.25 5.28 9.52
C GLY A 80 2.02 4.05 9.02
N ILE A 81 1.55 2.84 9.30
CA ILE A 81 2.22 1.59 8.92
C ILE A 81 1.54 0.99 7.69
N PRO A 82 2.17 1.00 6.51
CA PRO A 82 1.57 0.42 5.31
C PRO A 82 1.58 -1.12 5.33
N LEU A 83 0.58 -1.70 4.66
CA LEU A 83 0.56 -3.09 4.22
C LEU A 83 1.54 -3.26 3.05
N ARG A 84 2.52 -4.14 3.21
CA ARG A 84 3.52 -4.39 2.16
C ARG A 84 3.01 -5.47 1.21
N PRO A 85 3.41 -5.44 -0.08
CA PRO A 85 3.07 -6.51 -1.02
C PRO A 85 3.53 -7.91 -0.58
N SER A 86 4.57 -7.98 0.24
CA SER A 86 5.11 -9.23 0.80
C SER A 86 4.37 -9.72 2.05
N ASP A 87 3.55 -8.88 2.67
CA ASP A 87 2.89 -9.25 3.93
C ASP A 87 1.66 -10.13 3.66
N THR A 88 1.48 -11.11 4.52
CA THR A 88 0.18 -11.73 4.71
C THR A 88 -0.73 -10.84 5.55
N VAL A 89 -2.04 -11.05 5.44
CA VAL A 89 -3.04 -10.32 6.22
C VAL A 89 -2.87 -10.52 7.73
N ARG A 90 -2.42 -11.72 8.15
CA ARG A 90 -2.13 -12.01 9.57
C ARG A 90 -0.86 -11.34 10.07
N GLU A 91 0.19 -11.29 9.25
CA GLU A 91 1.42 -10.55 9.61
C GLU A 91 1.13 -9.07 9.76
N TYR A 92 0.31 -8.50 8.86
CA TYR A 92 -0.10 -7.11 8.98
C TYR A 92 -0.89 -6.86 10.28
N LEU A 93 -1.89 -7.69 10.58
CA LEU A 93 -2.63 -7.63 11.85
C LEU A 93 -1.69 -7.70 13.07
N ALA A 94 -0.72 -8.62 13.07
CA ALA A 94 0.20 -8.79 14.18
C ALA A 94 1.05 -7.53 14.44
N ARG A 95 1.41 -6.79 13.39
CA ARG A 95 2.17 -5.53 13.50
C ARG A 95 1.32 -4.39 14.05
N VAL A 96 0.07 -4.26 13.62
CA VAL A 96 -0.76 -3.08 13.92
C VAL A 96 -1.68 -3.25 15.13
N ARG A 97 -2.02 -4.50 15.54
CA ARG A 97 -2.98 -4.78 16.62
C ARG A 97 -2.66 -4.09 17.95
N GLY A 98 -1.38 -3.91 18.26
CA GLY A 98 -0.95 -3.23 19.50
C GLY A 98 -1.15 -1.71 19.46
N LEU A 99 -1.29 -1.13 18.27
CA LEU A 99 -1.38 0.31 18.05
C LEU A 99 -2.83 0.78 17.92
N ILE A 100 -3.71 -0.07 17.36
CA ILE A 100 -5.12 0.28 17.11
C ILE A 100 -6.05 0.03 18.30
N GLY A 101 -5.53 -0.44 19.44
CA GLY A 101 -6.27 -0.57 20.69
C GLY A 101 -7.59 -1.33 20.55
N ARG A 102 -8.71 -0.67 20.85
CA ARG A 102 -10.06 -1.25 20.71
C ARG A 102 -10.40 -1.68 19.27
N GLY A 103 -9.79 -1.04 18.26
CA GLY A 103 -9.92 -1.42 16.85
C GLY A 103 -9.30 -2.78 16.51
N ALA A 104 -8.48 -3.36 17.39
CA ALA A 104 -7.82 -4.64 17.15
C ALA A 104 -8.81 -5.79 16.99
N ARG A 105 -9.93 -5.76 17.73
CA ARG A 105 -10.98 -6.78 17.63
C ARG A 105 -11.68 -6.74 16.26
N PRO A 106 -12.34 -5.63 15.85
CA PRO A 106 -13.02 -5.61 14.56
C PRO A 106 -12.06 -5.78 13.38
N PHE A 107 -10.84 -5.24 13.46
CA PHE A 107 -9.83 -5.47 12.42
C PHE A 107 -9.41 -6.94 12.33
N GLY A 108 -9.24 -7.62 13.47
CA GLY A 108 -8.92 -9.05 13.50
C GLY A 108 -10.03 -9.95 12.93
N GLU A 109 -11.29 -9.64 13.20
CA GLU A 109 -12.42 -10.37 12.60
C GLU A 109 -12.51 -10.13 11.08
N LEU A 110 -12.28 -8.91 10.61
CA LEU A 110 -12.18 -8.62 9.18
C LEU A 110 -11.04 -9.39 8.51
N THR A 111 -9.89 -9.53 9.19
CA THR A 111 -8.79 -10.39 8.71
C THR A 111 -9.26 -11.84 8.59
N ARG A 112 -9.91 -12.40 9.63
CA ARG A 112 -10.42 -13.79 9.61
C ARG A 112 -11.41 -14.02 8.48
N LEU A 113 -12.39 -13.12 8.31
CA LEU A 113 -13.40 -13.21 7.26
C LEU A 113 -12.77 -13.17 5.85
N LEU A 114 -11.73 -12.36 5.65
CA LEU A 114 -11.00 -12.35 4.39
C LEU A 114 -10.26 -13.68 4.16
N GLU A 115 -9.60 -14.24 5.19
CA GLU A 115 -8.94 -15.53 5.07
C GLU A 115 -9.92 -16.66 4.73
N GLU A 116 -11.11 -16.65 5.32
CA GLU A 116 -12.18 -17.60 5.00
C GLU A 116 -12.70 -17.44 3.57
N ALA A 117 -12.84 -16.20 3.08
CA ALA A 117 -13.22 -15.93 1.70
C ALA A 117 -12.17 -16.43 0.69
N VAL A 118 -10.88 -16.22 0.99
CA VAL A 118 -9.77 -16.51 0.06
C VAL A 118 -9.37 -17.98 0.09
N TYR A 119 -9.29 -18.59 1.27
CA TYR A 119 -8.79 -19.95 1.44
C TYR A 119 -9.87 -20.97 1.77
N GLY A 120 -10.97 -20.53 2.40
CA GLY A 120 -12.05 -21.42 2.84
C GLY A 120 -13.03 -21.79 1.73
N GLY A 121 -13.05 -21.02 0.62
CA GLY A 121 -14.02 -21.20 -0.47
C GLY A 121 -15.49 -21.08 -0.01
N ARG A 122 -15.72 -20.43 1.14
CA ARG A 122 -17.04 -20.24 1.73
C ARG A 122 -17.60 -18.88 1.34
N GLU A 123 -18.91 -18.83 1.21
CA GLU A 123 -19.63 -17.56 1.10
C GLU A 123 -19.59 -16.86 2.46
N VAL A 124 -19.08 -15.63 2.48
CA VAL A 124 -18.84 -14.86 3.70
C VAL A 124 -19.92 -13.79 3.83
N ASP A 125 -20.45 -13.61 5.03
CA ASP A 125 -21.46 -12.60 5.32
C ASP A 125 -20.88 -11.19 5.15
N LEU A 126 -21.27 -10.53 4.06
CA LEU A 126 -20.83 -9.18 3.73
C LEU A 126 -21.51 -8.11 4.60
N GLU A 127 -22.67 -8.40 5.19
CA GLU A 127 -23.34 -7.48 6.13
C GLU A 127 -22.60 -7.48 7.48
N GLU A 128 -22.16 -8.64 7.95
CA GLU A 128 -21.27 -8.75 9.11
C GLU A 128 -19.97 -7.98 8.88
N ALA A 129 -19.31 -8.20 7.74
CA ALA A 129 -18.09 -7.49 7.37
C ALA A 129 -18.31 -5.97 7.30
N GLY A 130 -19.46 -5.52 6.78
CA GLY A 130 -19.84 -4.11 6.76
C GLY A 130 -20.00 -3.51 8.15
N ARG A 131 -20.64 -4.23 9.09
CA ARG A 131 -20.78 -3.81 10.49
C ARG A 131 -19.43 -3.70 11.20
N LEU A 132 -18.55 -4.68 11.00
CA LEU A 132 -17.20 -4.65 11.58
C LEU A 132 -16.36 -3.48 11.04
N LEU A 133 -16.49 -3.16 9.74
CA LEU A 133 -15.82 -1.99 9.16
C LEU A 133 -16.36 -0.67 9.74
N ALA A 134 -17.68 -0.58 9.97
CA ALA A 134 -18.28 0.58 10.62
C ALA A 134 -17.78 0.71 12.07
N GLU A 135 -17.78 -0.37 12.86
CA GLU A 135 -17.24 -0.39 14.23
C GLU A 135 -15.77 0.03 14.25
N LEU A 136 -14.95 -0.49 13.33
CA LEU A 136 -13.54 -0.08 13.21
C LEU A 136 -13.42 1.42 12.95
N ARG A 137 -14.21 1.96 12.02
CA ARG A 137 -14.21 3.39 11.70
C ARG A 137 -14.63 4.26 12.89
N GLU A 138 -15.61 3.84 13.67
CA GLU A 138 -16.04 4.60 14.87
C GLU A 138 -14.94 4.68 15.93
N VAL A 139 -14.05 3.68 15.99
CA VAL A 139 -13.02 3.59 17.03
C VAL A 139 -11.72 4.28 16.64
N ILE A 140 -11.31 4.23 15.36
CA ILE A 140 -10.01 4.74 14.90
C ILE A 140 -10.08 5.70 13.70
N GLY A 141 -11.28 5.97 13.17
CA GLY A 141 -11.49 6.85 12.01
C GLY A 141 -11.87 8.28 12.35
#